data_AF-A0A6N9NR14-F1
#
_entry.id   AF-A0A6N9NR14-F1
#
_cell.length_a   1.000
_cell.length_b   1.000
_cell.length_c   1.000
_cell.angle_alpha   90.00
_cell.angle_beta   90.00
_cell.angle_gamma   90.00
#
_symmetry.space_group_name_H-M   'P 1'
#
loop_
_entity.id
_entity.type
_entity.pdbx_description
1 polymer ?
#
loop_
_entity_poly.entity_id
_entity_poly.type
_entity_poly.pdbx_seq_one_letter_code
_entity_poly.pdbx_strand_id
1 'polypeptide(L)' 'MEKLKEKKTAGNIIFIGCMFIGIGLGMFFHSTGVGTIIGMGVGYILKAIIDNQKKQ' A
#
# COMPACT_ATOMS: atom_id res chain seq x y z
N MET A 1 -4.40 27.50 -0.89
CA MET A 1 -3.62 26.46 -1.62
C MET A 1 -3.20 25.31 -0.69
N GLU A 2 -4.09 24.78 0.16
CA GLU A 2 -3.72 23.86 1.25
C GLU A 2 -4.10 22.39 0.99
N LYS A 3 -5.07 22.13 0.09
CA LYS A 3 -5.72 20.81 -0.06
C LYS A 3 -5.02 19.83 -1.02
N LEU A 4 -3.89 20.22 -1.63
CA LEU A 4 -3.21 19.41 -2.66
C LEU A 4 -1.96 18.67 -2.15
N LYS A 5 -1.39 19.03 -0.99
CA LYS A 5 -0.22 18.33 -0.41
C LYS A 5 -0.62 17.08 0.38
N GLU A 6 -1.83 17.04 0.93
CA GLU A 6 -2.32 15.96 1.78
C GLU A 6 -2.51 14.64 1.01
N LYS A 7 -3.00 14.70 -0.25
CA LYS A 7 -3.23 13.48 -1.06
C LYS A 7 -1.95 12.74 -1.48
N LYS A 8 -0.82 13.44 -1.61
CA LYS A 8 0.48 12.81 -1.94
C LYS A 8 1.07 12.08 -0.73
N THR A 9 0.95 12.66 0.46
CA THR A 9 1.40 12.06 1.73
C THR A 9 0.51 10.89 2.15
N ALA A 10 -0.82 11.01 2.05
CA ALA A 10 -1.75 9.93 2.42
C ALA A 10 -1.51 8.66 1.60
N GLY A 11 -1.21 8.79 0.30
CA GLY A 11 -0.87 7.66 -0.56
C GLY A 11 0.42 6.94 -0.15
N ASN A 12 1.41 7.66 0.38
CA ASN A 12 2.65 7.08 0.89
C ASN A 12 2.42 6.38 2.24
N ILE A 13 1.58 6.93 3.11
CA ILE A 13 1.26 6.33 4.42
C ILE A 13 0.46 5.04 4.23
N ILE A 14 -0.53 5.02 3.31
CA ILE A 14 -1.27 3.79 2.95
C ILE A 14 -0.32 2.73 2.38
N PHE A 15 0.67 3.14 1.59
CA PHE A 15 1.66 2.22 1.03
C PHE A 15 2.56 1.61 2.11
N ILE A 16 3.08 2.44 3.03
CA ILE A 16 3.86 1.99 4.19
C ILE A 16 3.02 1.04 5.08
N GLY A 17 1.76 1.38 5.34
CA GLY A 17 0.87 0.55 6.15
C GLY A 17 0.59 -0.82 5.54
N CYS A 18 0.31 -0.88 4.23
CA CYS A 18 0.13 -2.14 3.52
C CYS A 18 1.41 -2.98 3.49
N MET A 19 2.58 -2.34 3.38
CA MET A 19 3.88 -3.02 3.47
C MET A 19 4.12 -3.60 4.86
N PHE A 20 3.78 -2.86 5.92
CA PHE A 20 3.90 -3.32 7.31
C PHE A 20 2.98 -4.49 7.62
N ILE A 21 1.73 -4.45 7.13
CA ILE A 21 0.79 -5.56 7.24
C ILE A 21 1.31 -6.79 6.49
N GLY A 22 1.81 -6.62 5.25
CA GLY A 22 2.39 -7.71 4.46
C GLY A 22 3.59 -8.37 5.14
N ILE A 23 4.52 -7.56 5.67
CA ILE A 23 5.68 -8.06 6.44
C ILE A 23 5.25 -8.76 7.72
N GLY A 24 4.29 -8.19 8.47
CA GLY A 24 3.77 -8.79 9.69
C GLY A 24 3.11 -10.14 9.44
N LEU A 25 2.32 -10.25 8.36
CA LEU A 25 1.75 -11.53 7.92
C LEU A 25 2.85 -12.51 7.48
N GLY A 26 3.85 -12.04 6.71
CA GLY A 26 4.98 -12.87 6.27
C GLY A 26 5.86 -13.39 7.41
N MET A 27 6.04 -12.60 8.48
CA MET A 27 6.72 -13.04 9.70
C MET A 27 5.96 -14.18 10.39
N PHE A 28 4.63 -14.13 10.40
CA PHE A 28 3.80 -15.20 10.99
C PHE A 28 3.96 -16.53 10.25
N PHE A 29 4.13 -16.50 8.93
CA PHE A 29 4.35 -17.70 8.11
C PHE A 29 5.82 -18.13 8.01
N HIS A 30 6.73 -17.54 8.81
CA HIS A 30 8.18 -17.79 8.77
C HIS A 30 8.79 -17.56 7.38
N SER A 31 8.13 -16.75 6.55
CA SER A 31 8.50 -16.48 5.16
C SER A 31 8.33 -14.99 4.88
N THR A 32 9.23 -14.21 5.46
CA THR A 32 9.29 -12.74 5.35
C THR A 32 9.38 -12.26 3.91
N GLY A 33 10.02 -13.03 3.02
CA GLY A 33 10.09 -12.71 1.60
C GLY A 33 8.74 -12.78 0.89
N VAL A 34 7.85 -13.69 1.29
CA VAL A 34 6.50 -13.79 0.71
C VAL A 34 5.63 -12.63 1.19
N GLY A 35 5.78 -12.24 2.46
CA GLY A 35 5.05 -11.11 3.04
C GLY A 35 5.33 -9.77 2.37
N THR A 36 6.59 -9.49 2.02
CA THR A 36 6.96 -8.24 1.31
C THR A 36 6.41 -8.21 -0.11
N ILE A 37 6.48 -9.32 -0.84
CA ILE A 37 5.95 -9.43 -2.21
C ILE A 37 4.42 -9.28 -2.20
N ILE A 38 3.72 -9.91 -1.26
CA ILE A 38 2.27 -9.75 -1.09
C ILE A 38 1.93 -8.31 -0.69
N GLY A 39 2.66 -7.70 0.25
CA GLY A 39 2.44 -6.32 0.67
C GLY A 39 2.61 -5.31 -0.47
N MET A 40 3.65 -5.47 -1.31
CA MET A 40 3.83 -4.66 -2.52
C MET A 40 2.73 -4.90 -3.55
N GLY A 41 2.36 -6.17 -3.81
CA GLY A 41 1.31 -6.52 -4.76
C GLY A 41 -0.05 -5.95 -4.39
N VAL A 42 -0.49 -6.17 -3.15
CA VAL A 42 -1.78 -5.66 -2.64
C VAL A 42 -1.78 -4.13 -2.62
N GLY A 43 -0.69 -3.50 -2.17
CA GLY A 43 -0.56 -2.04 -2.16
C GLY A 43 -0.64 -1.43 -3.56
N TYR A 44 -0.05 -2.09 -4.56
CA TYR A 44 -0.09 -1.65 -5.95
C TYR A 44 -1.48 -1.81 -6.58
N ILE A 45 -2.17 -2.93 -6.30
CA ILE A 45 -3.54 -3.18 -6.78
C ILE A 45 -4.52 -2.15 -6.18
N LEU A 46 -4.46 -1.90 -4.87
CA LEU A 46 -5.31 -0.88 -4.23
C LEU A 46 -5.05 0.51 -4.82
N LYS A 47 -3.78 0.86 -5.04
CA LYS A 47 -3.41 2.12 -5.68
C LYS A 47 -4.01 2.21 -7.08
N ALA A 48 -3.92 1.14 -7.88
CA ALA A 48 -4.46 1.08 -9.23
C ALA A 48 -5.99 1.20 -9.25
N ILE A 49 -6.71 0.54 -8.32
CA ILE A 49 -8.17 0.64 -8.21
C ILE A 49 -8.58 2.06 -7.82
N ILE A 50 -7.95 2.65 -6.81
CA ILE A 50 -8.25 4.03 -6.36
C ILE A 50 -7.96 5.05 -7.47
N ASP A 51 -6.89 4.86 -8.23
CA ASP A 51 -6.53 5.75 -9.34
C ASP A 51 -7.52 5.59 -10.52
N ASN A 52 -7.95 4.36 -10.82
CA ASN A 52 -9.00 4.11 -11.81
C ASN A 52 -10.35 4.73 -11.42
N GLN A 53 -10.72 4.73 -10.13
CA GLN A 53 -11.94 5.37 -9.64
C GLN A 53 -11.89 6.90 -9.72
N LYS A 54 -10.70 7.50 -9.78
CA LYS A 54 -10.52 8.95 -9.87
C LYS A 54 -10.59 9.49 -11.30
N LYS A 55 -10.68 8.59 -12.29
CA LYS A 55 -10.69 8.90 -13.72
C LYS A 55 -12.05 8.58 -14.39
N GLN A 56 -13.09 8.32 -13.59
CA GLN A 56 -14.47 8.23 -14.07
C GLN A 56 -15.25 9.47 -13.64
#